data_AF-A0A1Y3EQT7-F1
#
_entry.id   AF-A0A1Y3EQT7-F1
#
_cell.length_a   1.000
_cell.length_b   1.000
_cell.length_c   1.000
_cell.angle_alpha   90.00
_cell.angle_beta   90.00
_cell.angle_gamma   90.00
#
_symmetry.space_group_name_H-M   'P 1'
#
loop_
_entity.id
_entity.type
_entity.pdbx_description
1 polymer ?
#
loop_
_entity_poly.entity_id
_entity_poly.type
_entity_poly.pdbx_seq_one_letter_code
_entity_poly.pdbx_strand_id
1 'polypeptide(L)'
;MSCDFKIVDLHIAKRYRDFVYPPSEDSYLLLEAIQLDWEKIKTLKPVICLEIGCGSGVIACSVAKSLQSGAVVFATDISQIAIEVTKVNVEQNNIDKIFCPVVADLISPLYDRLLNSVDLLLFNPPYIPRLSDFDDTDELSSTWCGGGPEGTDILRRIFFQLHK
;
A
#
# COMPACT_ATOMS: atom_id res chain seq x y z
N MET A 1 24.54 13.89 0.92
CA MET A 1 23.79 13.62 -0.32
C MET A 1 22.34 13.97 -0.05
N SER A 2 21.70 14.78 -0.88
CA SER A 2 20.26 15.05 -0.76
C SER A 2 19.52 13.81 -1.26
N CYS A 3 18.68 13.20 -0.43
CA CYS A 3 17.79 12.12 -0.87
C CYS A 3 16.79 12.71 -1.88
N ASP A 4 16.64 12.07 -3.04
CA ASP A 4 15.74 12.48 -4.12
C ASP A 4 14.37 11.79 -4.09
N PHE A 5 14.08 11.06 -3.00
CA PHE A 5 12.78 10.47 -2.74
C PHE A 5 11.71 11.56 -2.63
N LYS A 6 10.59 11.36 -3.33
CA LYS A 6 9.48 12.31 -3.44
C LYS A 6 8.24 11.69 -2.82
N ILE A 7 7.78 12.30 -1.73
CA ILE A 7 6.45 12.00 -1.18
C ILE A 7 5.42 12.74 -2.02
N VAL A 8 4.37 12.04 -2.46
CA VAL A 8 3.31 12.64 -3.28
C VAL A 8 2.39 13.52 -2.44
N ASP A 9 1.83 14.56 -3.08
CA ASP A 9 0.66 15.23 -2.54
C ASP A 9 -0.56 14.33 -2.75
N LEU A 10 -1.25 14.03 -1.64
CA LEU A 10 -2.46 13.22 -1.66
C LEU A 10 -3.72 14.06 -1.73
N HIS A 11 -4.71 13.50 -2.41
CA HIS A 11 -6.07 13.99 -2.43
C HIS A 11 -7.04 12.89 -2.01
N ILE A 12 -7.68 13.09 -0.87
CA ILE A 12 -8.84 12.30 -0.46
C ILE A 12 -10.06 13.23 -0.44
N ALA A 13 -10.94 13.06 -1.43
CA ALA A 13 -12.16 13.85 -1.52
C ALA A 13 -13.00 13.66 -0.24
N LYS A 14 -13.68 14.73 0.20
CA LYS A 14 -14.45 14.73 1.46
C LYS A 14 -15.41 13.55 1.59
N ARG A 15 -16.03 13.12 0.48
CA ARG A 15 -16.96 11.99 0.42
C ARG A 15 -16.34 10.61 0.71
N TYR A 16 -15.02 10.49 0.68
CA TYR A 16 -14.31 9.22 0.89
C TYR A 16 -13.57 9.16 2.24
N ARG A 17 -13.60 10.23 3.05
CA ARG A 17 -12.84 10.31 4.32
C ARG A 17 -13.28 9.28 5.35
N ASP A 18 -14.55 8.90 5.33
CA ASP A 18 -15.12 7.92 6.25
C ASP A 18 -14.97 6.48 5.72
N PHE A 19 -14.28 6.27 4.59
CA PHE A 19 -14.17 4.98 3.90
C PHE A 19 -12.73 4.59 3.54
N VAL A 20 -11.79 5.51 3.64
CA VAL A 20 -10.39 5.30 3.29
C VAL A 20 -9.52 5.80 4.41
N TYR A 21 -8.62 4.93 4.88
CA TYR A 21 -7.67 5.27 5.92
C TYR A 21 -6.84 6.51 5.53
N PRO A 22 -6.92 7.61 6.29
CA PRO A 22 -6.03 8.72 6.07
C PRO A 22 -4.61 8.28 6.49
N PRO A 23 -3.57 8.57 5.68
CA PRO A 23 -2.20 8.35 6.10
C PRO A 23 -1.97 8.98 7.47
N SER A 24 -1.42 8.17 8.37
CA SER A 24 -1.19 8.53 9.76
C SER A 24 0.26 8.25 10.13
N GLU A 25 0.60 8.32 11.43
CA GLU A 25 1.97 8.19 11.93
C GLU A 25 2.68 6.92 11.42
N ASP A 26 1.96 5.80 11.31
CA ASP A 26 2.43 4.53 10.79
C ASP A 26 2.83 4.60 9.30
N SER A 27 2.01 5.28 8.50
CA SER A 27 2.22 5.50 7.06
C SER A 27 3.44 6.39 6.84
N TYR A 28 3.57 7.45 7.64
CA TYR A 28 4.72 8.35 7.58
C TYR A 28 6.00 7.69 8.07
N LEU A 29 5.94 6.86 9.11
CA LEU A 29 7.09 6.07 9.57
C LEU A 29 7.62 5.14 8.47
N LEU A 30 6.73 4.47 7.74
CA LEU A 30 7.13 3.63 6.61
C LEU A 30 7.73 4.47 5.45
N LEU A 31 7.17 5.63 5.15
CA LEU A 31 7.74 6.56 4.16
C LEU A 31 9.14 7.04 4.56
N GLU A 32 9.36 7.36 5.84
CA GLU A 32 10.66 7.74 6.37
C GLU A 32 11.67 6.59 6.27
N ALA A 33 11.26 5.36 6.60
CA ALA A 33 12.11 4.19 6.44
C ALA A 33 12.51 3.96 4.97
N ILE A 34 11.56 4.08 4.03
CA ILE A 34 11.84 4.01 2.59
C ILE A 34 12.80 5.12 2.17
N GLN A 35 12.61 6.34 2.66
CA GLN A 35 13.46 7.48 2.34
C GLN A 35 14.90 7.29 2.82
N LEU A 36 15.10 6.71 4.01
CA LEU A 36 16.42 6.39 4.56
C LEU A 36 17.14 5.31 3.73
N ASP A 37 16.41 4.30 3.29
CA ASP A 37 16.94 3.19 2.48
C ASP A 37 16.92 3.47 0.96
N TRP A 38 16.50 4.66 0.54
CA TRP A 38 16.17 4.94 -0.85
C TRP A 38 17.33 4.73 -1.82
N GLU A 39 18.55 5.15 -1.45
CA GLU A 39 19.74 4.94 -2.30
C GLU A 39 20.05 3.45 -2.50
N LYS A 40 19.82 2.62 -1.48
CA LYS A 40 19.97 1.17 -1.56
C LYS A 40 18.88 0.57 -2.45
N ILE A 41 17.63 0.98 -2.27
CA ILE A 41 16.50 0.54 -3.10
C ILE A 41 16.75 0.87 -4.58
N LYS A 42 17.17 2.10 -4.89
CA LYS A 42 17.51 2.51 -6.27
C LYS A 42 18.62 1.65 -6.88
N THR A 43 19.64 1.32 -6.10
CA THR A 43 20.77 0.50 -6.57
C THR A 43 20.35 -0.90 -6.96
N LEU A 44 19.32 -1.46 -6.31
CA LEU A 44 18.74 -2.75 -6.66
C LEU A 44 17.95 -2.73 -7.97
N LYS A 45 17.57 -1.54 -8.47
CA LYS A 45 16.80 -1.36 -9.72
C LYS A 45 15.55 -2.26 -9.76
N PRO A 46 14.63 -2.14 -8.79
CA PRO A 46 13.45 -2.97 -8.75
C PRO A 46 12.62 -2.77 -10.02
N VAL A 47 12.17 -3.87 -10.62
CA VAL A 47 11.32 -3.89 -11.82
C VAL A 47 9.86 -4.06 -11.43
N ILE A 48 9.58 -4.85 -10.39
CA ILE A 48 8.22 -5.07 -9.89
C ILE A 48 8.17 -4.69 -8.41
N CYS A 49 7.45 -3.61 -8.12
CA CYS A 49 7.11 -3.20 -6.77
C CYS A 49 5.65 -3.55 -6.49
N LEU A 50 5.33 -3.92 -5.26
CA LEU A 50 3.98 -4.25 -4.82
C LEU A 50 3.70 -3.64 -3.45
N GLU A 51 2.62 -2.89 -3.33
CA GLU A 51 2.00 -2.56 -2.04
C GLU A 51 0.73 -3.40 -1.82
N ILE A 52 0.56 -3.90 -0.59
CA ILE A 52 -0.65 -4.60 -0.15
C ILE A 52 -1.41 -3.74 0.86
N GLY A 53 -2.72 -3.56 0.67
CA GLY A 53 -3.56 -2.68 1.48
C GLY A 53 -3.21 -1.21 1.27
N CYS A 54 -3.20 -0.74 0.02
CA CYS A 54 -2.66 0.58 -0.31
C CYS A 54 -3.50 1.76 0.21
N GLY A 55 -4.77 1.56 0.57
CA GLY A 55 -5.64 2.61 1.10
C GLY A 55 -5.71 3.82 0.17
N SER A 56 -5.18 4.96 0.61
CA SER A 56 -5.10 6.19 -0.19
C SER A 56 -4.04 6.15 -1.31
N GLY A 57 -3.12 5.18 -1.24
CA GLY A 57 -2.02 4.97 -2.17
C GLY A 57 -0.75 5.75 -1.84
N VAL A 58 -0.64 6.38 -0.66
CA VAL A 58 0.48 7.29 -0.34
C VAL A 58 1.87 6.67 -0.52
N ILE A 59 2.05 5.43 -0.07
CA ILE A 59 3.35 4.74 -0.09
C ILE A 59 3.69 4.34 -1.52
N ALA A 60 2.85 3.54 -2.19
CA ALA A 60 3.10 3.13 -3.57
C ALA A 60 3.21 4.33 -4.52
N CYS A 61 2.37 5.35 -4.39
CA CYS A 61 2.44 6.53 -5.25
C CYS A 61 3.75 7.30 -5.06
N SER A 62 4.25 7.42 -3.82
CA SER A 62 5.55 8.05 -3.52
C SER A 62 6.71 7.23 -4.11
N VAL A 63 6.65 5.90 -4.02
CA VAL A 63 7.64 5.01 -4.65
C VAL A 63 7.61 5.15 -6.18
N ALA A 64 6.43 5.09 -6.80
CA ALA A 64 6.27 5.27 -8.24
C ALA A 64 6.78 6.64 -8.71
N LYS A 65 6.42 7.72 -7.99
CA LYS A 65 6.87 9.08 -8.28
C LYS A 65 8.39 9.22 -8.23
N SER A 66 9.03 8.49 -7.32
CA SER A 66 10.47 8.51 -7.12
C SER A 66 11.21 7.66 -8.15
N LEU A 67 10.67 6.50 -8.56
CA LEU A 67 11.24 5.65 -9.61
C LEU A 67 11.11 6.27 -11.02
N GLN A 68 10.00 6.97 -11.30
CA GLN A 68 9.66 7.62 -12.58
C GLN A 68 9.47 6.69 -13.78
N SER A 69 10.33 5.69 -13.98
CA SER A 69 10.30 4.74 -15.10
C SER A 69 11.09 3.47 -14.80
N GLY A 70 10.95 2.44 -15.64
CA GLY A 70 11.72 1.20 -15.54
C GLY A 70 11.20 0.18 -14.52
N ALA A 71 10.21 0.57 -13.72
CA ALA A 71 9.49 -0.30 -12.81
C ALA A 71 7.99 -0.29 -13.09
N VAL A 72 7.29 -1.32 -12.63
CA VAL A 72 5.84 -1.36 -12.50
C VAL A 72 5.51 -1.45 -11.02
N VAL A 73 4.65 -0.57 -10.54
CA VAL A 73 4.20 -0.51 -9.15
C VAL A 73 2.76 -1.00 -9.08
N PHE A 74 2.56 -2.19 -8.53
CA PHE A 74 1.25 -2.72 -8.19
C PHE A 74 0.83 -2.21 -6.83
N ALA A 75 -0.45 -1.88 -6.69
CA ALA A 75 -1.05 -1.53 -5.40
C ALA A 75 -2.37 -2.28 -5.28
N THR A 76 -2.49 -3.11 -4.24
CA THR A 76 -3.68 -3.93 -4.00
C THR A 76 -4.44 -3.41 -2.80
N ASP A 77 -5.77 -3.44 -2.86
CA ASP A 77 -6.62 -3.19 -1.70
C ASP A 77 -7.94 -3.97 -1.85
N ILE A 78 -8.50 -4.44 -0.73
CA ILE A 78 -9.78 -5.14 -0.74
C ILE A 78 -10.95 -4.16 -0.97
N SER A 79 -10.76 -2.89 -0.62
CA SER A 79 -11.76 -1.83 -0.77
C SER A 79 -11.73 -1.25 -2.19
N GLN A 80 -12.88 -1.35 -2.88
CA GLN A 80 -13.09 -0.70 -4.16
C GLN A 80 -12.91 0.83 -4.06
N ILE A 81 -13.33 1.43 -2.94
CA ILE A 81 -13.22 2.88 -2.69
C ILE A 81 -11.74 3.29 -2.52
N ALA A 82 -10.94 2.51 -1.81
CA ALA A 82 -9.50 2.74 -1.67
C ALA A 82 -8.81 2.75 -3.03
N ILE A 83 -9.15 1.81 -3.91
CA ILE A 83 -8.63 1.75 -5.28
C ILE A 83 -9.10 2.95 -6.13
N GLU A 84 -10.33 3.42 -5.97
CA GLU A 84 -10.79 4.65 -6.64
C GLU A 84 -9.99 5.88 -6.19
N VAL A 85 -9.77 6.05 -4.87
CA VAL A 85 -8.96 7.14 -4.33
C VAL A 85 -7.51 7.04 -4.82
N THR A 86 -6.93 5.85 -4.80
CA THR A 86 -5.58 5.60 -5.30
C THR A 86 -5.46 5.98 -6.79
N LYS A 87 -6.43 5.63 -7.64
CA LYS A 87 -6.45 6.03 -9.06
C LYS A 87 -6.44 7.54 -9.26
N VAL A 88 -7.22 8.28 -8.47
CA VAL A 88 -7.20 9.76 -8.51
C VAL A 88 -5.81 10.30 -8.17
N ASN A 89 -5.16 9.74 -7.14
CA ASN A 89 -3.81 10.16 -6.74
C ASN A 89 -2.76 9.81 -7.80
N VAL A 90 -2.90 8.68 -8.48
CA VAL A 90 -2.05 8.27 -9.61
C VAL A 90 -2.12 9.27 -10.76
N GLU A 91 -3.33 9.67 -11.16
CA GLU A 91 -3.56 10.65 -12.22
C GLU A 91 -2.99 12.02 -11.83
N GLN A 92 -3.30 12.51 -10.63
CA GLN A 92 -2.83 13.82 -10.16
C GLN A 92 -1.30 13.91 -10.05
N ASN A 93 -0.65 12.79 -9.72
CA ASN A 93 0.80 12.73 -9.61
C ASN A 93 1.51 12.37 -10.94
N ASN A 94 0.77 12.15 -12.03
CA ASN A 94 1.28 11.81 -13.36
C ASN A 94 2.17 10.55 -13.35
N ILE A 95 1.69 9.48 -12.70
CA ILE A 95 2.39 8.19 -12.55
C ILE A 95 1.61 7.01 -13.17
N ASP A 96 0.56 7.31 -13.93
CA ASP A 96 -0.34 6.37 -14.61
C ASP A 96 0.38 5.34 -15.50
N LYS A 97 1.51 5.71 -16.09
CA LYS A 97 2.27 4.85 -17.01
C LYS A 97 2.95 3.65 -16.35
N ILE A 98 3.17 3.71 -15.04
CA ILE A 98 3.93 2.69 -14.30
C ILE A 98 3.14 2.12 -13.13
N PHE A 99 1.93 2.61 -12.86
CA PHE A 99 1.16 2.26 -11.68
C PHE A 99 -0.04 1.39 -12.02
N CYS A 100 -0.26 0.31 -11.28
CA CYS A 100 -1.35 -0.63 -11.47
C CYS A 100 -2.14 -0.83 -10.16
N PRO A 101 -3.24 -0.09 -9.96
CA PRO A 101 -4.11 -0.27 -8.80
C PRO A 101 -5.11 -1.41 -9.07
N VAL A 102 -5.23 -2.37 -8.15
CA VAL A 102 -6.03 -3.59 -8.31
C VAL A 102 -6.87 -3.85 -7.07
N VAL A 103 -8.18 -4.04 -7.25
CA VAL A 103 -9.04 -4.53 -6.17
C VAL A 103 -8.75 -6.00 -5.95
N ALA A 104 -8.25 -6.34 -4.76
CA ALA A 104 -7.79 -7.68 -4.44
C ALA A 104 -7.81 -7.94 -2.94
N ASP A 105 -8.18 -9.17 -2.55
CA ASP A 105 -7.87 -9.70 -1.23
C ASP A 105 -6.41 -10.15 -1.21
N LEU A 106 -5.54 -9.34 -0.57
CA LEU A 106 -4.10 -9.49 -0.59
C LEU A 106 -3.57 -9.57 -2.04
N ILE A 107 -2.84 -10.63 -2.38
CA ILE A 107 -2.30 -10.85 -3.73
C ILE A 107 -3.07 -11.92 -4.51
N SER A 108 -4.21 -12.38 -4.01
CA SER A 108 -4.91 -13.56 -4.54
C SER A 108 -5.12 -13.56 -6.06
N PRO A 109 -5.61 -12.49 -6.72
CA PRO A 109 -5.79 -12.48 -8.18
C PRO A 109 -4.49 -12.32 -8.98
N LEU A 110 -3.38 -11.94 -8.32
CA LEU A 110 -2.09 -11.68 -8.93
C LEU A 110 -1.06 -12.77 -8.62
N TYR A 111 -1.39 -13.71 -7.73
CA TYR A 111 -0.44 -14.66 -7.13
C TYR A 111 0.41 -15.39 -8.19
N ASP A 112 -0.22 -16.12 -9.12
CA ASP A 112 0.51 -16.88 -10.15
C ASP A 112 1.36 -15.99 -11.06
N ARG A 113 0.94 -14.73 -11.25
CA ARG A 113 1.61 -13.77 -12.14
C ARG A 113 2.77 -13.04 -11.48
N LEU A 114 2.74 -12.91 -10.15
CA LEU A 114 3.76 -12.21 -9.37
C LEU A 114 4.68 -13.17 -8.61
N LEU A 115 4.42 -14.49 -8.68
CA LEU A 115 5.23 -15.50 -8.02
C LEU A 115 6.72 -15.35 -8.36
N ASN A 116 7.55 -15.25 -7.32
CA ASN A 116 9.01 -15.06 -7.42
C ASN A 116 9.45 -13.85 -8.27
N SER A 117 8.57 -12.87 -8.48
CA SER A 117 8.82 -11.75 -9.40
C SER A 117 8.82 -10.40 -8.71
N VAL A 118 8.38 -10.29 -7.45
CA VAL A 118 8.33 -9.02 -6.71
C VAL A 118 9.71 -8.69 -6.13
N ASP A 119 10.27 -7.56 -6.56
CA ASP A 119 11.58 -7.06 -6.11
C ASP A 119 11.48 -6.19 -4.85
N LEU A 120 10.35 -5.49 -4.68
CA LEU A 120 10.06 -4.66 -3.52
C LEU A 120 8.61 -4.88 -3.07
N LEU A 121 8.43 -5.45 -1.88
CA LEU A 121 7.12 -5.61 -1.26
C LEU A 121 6.98 -4.60 -0.11
N LEU A 122 5.91 -3.82 -0.16
CA LEU A 122 5.54 -2.80 0.82
C LEU A 122 4.25 -3.25 1.49
N PHE A 123 4.19 -3.15 2.82
CA PHE A 123 3.01 -3.59 3.53
C PHE A 123 2.85 -2.85 4.86
N ASN A 124 1.78 -2.06 4.96
CA ASN A 124 1.32 -1.48 6.22
C ASN A 124 -0.05 -2.09 6.57
N PRO A 125 -0.09 -3.31 7.15
CA PRO A 125 -1.34 -4.03 7.42
C PRO A 125 -2.17 -3.39 8.53
N PRO A 126 -3.46 -3.75 8.66
CA PRO A 126 -4.16 -3.59 9.93
C PRO A 126 -3.49 -4.45 11.00
N TYR A 127 -2.79 -3.79 11.93
CA TYR A 127 -1.98 -4.45 12.96
C TYR A 127 -2.62 -4.40 14.36
N ILE A 128 -3.74 -3.69 14.53
CA ILE A 128 -4.39 -3.55 15.83
C ILE A 128 -5.26 -4.79 16.10
N PRO A 129 -5.16 -5.42 17.28
CA PRO A 129 -6.06 -6.48 17.70
C PRO A 129 -7.53 -6.04 17.70
N ARG A 130 -8.42 -6.87 17.17
CA ARG A 130 -9.87 -6.66 17.26
C ARG A 130 -10.35 -7.06 18.66
N LEU A 131 -10.62 -6.07 19.51
CA LEU A 131 -11.14 -6.27 20.86
C LEU A 131 -12.67 -6.51 20.83
N SER A 132 -13.22 -7.09 21.90
CA SER A 132 -14.65 -7.45 21.99
C SER A 132 -15.62 -6.27 21.94
N ASP A 133 -15.15 -5.08 22.32
CA ASP A 133 -15.97 -3.87 22.44
C ASP A 133 -15.94 -3.04 21.15
N PHE A 134 -15.48 -3.65 20.06
CA PHE A 134 -15.28 -3.01 18.79
C PHE A 134 -16.62 -2.84 18.05
N ASP A 135 -16.81 -1.65 17.47
CA ASP A 135 -17.99 -1.33 16.68
C ASP A 135 -17.81 -1.83 15.25
N ASP A 136 -18.38 -3.00 14.97
CA ASP A 136 -18.39 -3.63 13.65
C ASP A 136 -19.17 -2.84 12.59
N THR A 137 -19.87 -1.76 12.98
CA THR A 137 -20.64 -0.93 12.05
C THR A 137 -19.81 0.17 11.40
N ASP A 138 -18.59 0.44 11.88
CA ASP A 138 -17.67 1.41 11.27
C ASP A 138 -16.73 0.72 10.27
N GLU A 139 -17.02 0.87 8.98
CA GLU A 139 -16.21 0.34 7.88
C GLU A 139 -14.76 0.84 7.94
N LEU A 140 -14.53 2.09 8.37
CA LEU A 140 -13.20 2.67 8.47
C LEU A 140 -12.37 1.98 9.56
N SER A 141 -13.00 1.65 10.69
CA SER A 141 -12.28 1.06 11.80
C SER A 141 -11.69 -0.33 11.44
N SER A 142 -12.33 -1.06 10.51
CA SER A 142 -11.80 -2.34 10.00
C SER A 142 -10.45 -2.21 9.26
N THR A 143 -10.08 -1.02 8.79
CA THR A 143 -8.84 -0.81 8.01
C THR A 143 -7.57 -0.80 8.88
N TRP A 144 -7.67 -0.56 10.19
CA TRP A 144 -6.52 -0.62 11.12
C TRP A 144 -6.63 -1.74 12.17
N CYS A 145 -7.83 -2.18 12.53
CA CYS A 145 -8.05 -3.27 13.50
C CYS A 145 -8.55 -4.59 12.87
N GLY A 146 -8.52 -4.69 11.54
CA GLY A 146 -8.85 -5.92 10.80
C GLY A 146 -7.84 -7.06 10.95
N GLY A 147 -6.82 -6.92 11.82
CA GLY A 147 -5.77 -7.91 12.03
C GLY A 147 -6.18 -9.15 12.82
N GLY A 148 -7.47 -9.29 13.14
CA GLY A 148 -8.00 -10.39 13.95
C GLY A 148 -7.70 -10.26 15.45
N PRO A 149 -7.99 -11.29 16.27
CA PRO A 149 -7.89 -11.21 17.72
C PRO A 149 -6.48 -10.88 18.24
N GLU A 150 -5.45 -11.22 17.47
CA GLU A 150 -4.04 -10.97 17.81
C GLU A 150 -3.42 -9.83 17.00
N GLY A 151 -4.15 -9.21 16.06
CA GLY A 151 -3.60 -8.20 15.15
C GLY A 151 -2.66 -8.75 14.07
N THR A 152 -2.49 -10.08 13.98
CA THR A 152 -1.50 -10.72 13.09
C THR A 152 -2.11 -11.59 11.99
N ASP A 153 -3.44 -11.70 11.90
CA ASP A 153 -4.10 -12.63 10.97
C ASP A 153 -3.78 -12.30 9.51
N ILE A 154 -3.82 -11.02 9.14
CA ILE A 154 -3.49 -10.57 7.78
C ILE A 154 -2.01 -10.82 7.47
N LEU A 155 -1.12 -10.56 8.43
CA LEU A 155 0.30 -10.86 8.31
C LEU A 155 0.57 -12.37 8.09
N ARG A 156 -0.11 -13.24 8.85
CA ARG A 156 -0.02 -14.70 8.68
C ARG A 156 -0.53 -15.14 7.31
N ARG A 157 -1.67 -14.60 6.87
CA ARG A 157 -2.26 -14.91 5.56
C ARG A 157 -1.32 -14.57 4.41
N ILE A 158 -0.67 -13.41 4.44
CA ILE A 158 0.28 -13.05 3.37
C ILE A 158 1.53 -13.95 3.38
N PHE A 159 2.06 -14.33 4.56
CA PHE A 159 3.19 -15.26 4.61
C PHE A 159 2.86 -16.61 3.96
N PHE A 160 1.65 -17.13 4.14
CA PHE A 160 1.20 -18.33 3.44
C PHE A 160 1.10 -18.16 1.93
N GLN A 161 0.80 -16.96 1.44
CA GLN A 161 0.77 -16.66 0.02
C GLN A 161 2.17 -16.38 -0.56
N LEU A 162 3.15 -15.94 0.24
CA LEU A 162 4.51 -15.69 -0.25
C LEU A 162 5.42 -16.93 -0.25
N HIS A 163 5.07 -17.99 0.49
CA HIS A 163 5.91 -19.18 0.70
C HIS A 163 5.41 -20.47 0.02
N LYS A 164 4.46 -20.36 -0.92
CA LYS A 164 4.09 -21.47 -1.81
C LYS A 164 4.77 -21.31 -3.15
#